data_AF-A0A3C1BM11-F1
#
_entry.id   AF-A0A3C1BM11-F1
#
_cell.length_a   1.000
_cell.length_b   1.000
_cell.length_c   1.000
_cell.angle_alpha   90.00
_cell.angle_beta   90.00
_cell.angle_gamma   90.00
#
_symmetry.space_group_name_H-M   'P 1'
#
loop_
_entity.id
_entity.type
_entity.pdbx_description
1 polymer ?
#
loop_
_entity_poly.entity_id
_entity_poly.type
_entity_poly.pdbx_seq_one_letter_code
_entity_poly.pdbx_strand_id
1 'polypeptide(L)'
;MRFFLTVIACLLLVPNLVRAQEPTHGLSLFGAPALGKNFAHYPYVNPQAPKGGELRVAAIGSFDNLNNFTIKGSAAEGLGMIYDTLMDTSLDEPSTAYGLIAETVSHP
;
A
#
# COMPACT_ATOMS: atom_id res chain seq x y z
N MET A 1 -13.23 47.75 24.61
CA MET A 1 -11.82 47.34 24.34
C MET A 1 -11.42 46.03 24.99
N ARG A 2 -11.68 45.79 26.30
CA ARG A 2 -11.31 44.53 26.98
C ARG A 2 -11.97 43.28 26.41
N PHE A 3 -13.28 43.33 26.14
CA PHE A 3 -14.05 42.20 25.58
C PHE A 3 -13.58 41.80 24.16
N PHE A 4 -13.21 42.79 23.35
CA PHE A 4 -12.68 42.59 21.99
C PHE A 4 -11.29 41.93 22.02
N LEU A 5 -10.46 42.29 23.01
CA LEU A 5 -9.16 41.67 23.24
C LEU A 5 -9.28 40.21 23.69
N THR A 6 -10.29 39.87 24.49
CA THR A 6 -10.51 38.50 24.98
C THR A 6 -10.98 37.55 23.89
N VAL A 7 -11.78 38.01 22.93
CA VAL A 7 -12.24 37.20 21.79
C VAL A 7 -11.07 36.88 20.83
N ILE A 8 -10.18 37.84 20.58
CA ILE A 8 -8.99 37.63 19.75
C ILE A 8 -8.00 36.68 20.42
N ALA A 9 -7.83 36.78 21.74
CA ALA A 9 -6.98 35.85 22.50
C ALA A 9 -7.51 34.41 22.47
N CYS A 10 -8.83 34.21 22.40
CA CYS A 10 -9.44 32.87 22.28
C CYS A 10 -9.30 32.30 20.85
N LEU A 11 -9.33 33.17 19.82
CA LEU A 11 -9.14 32.77 18.42
C LEU A 11 -7.68 32.38 18.10
N LEU A 12 -6.72 32.88 18.87
CA LEU A 12 -5.29 32.53 18.76
C LEU A 12 -4.91 31.29 19.58
N LEU A 13 -5.83 30.76 20.41
CA LEU A 13 -5.60 29.60 21.27
C LEU A 13 -6.29 28.33 20.76
N VAL A 14 -6.56 28.25 19.45
CA VAL A 14 -7.02 27.00 18.84
C VAL A 14 -5.82 26.06 18.81
N PRO A 15 -5.81 24.95 19.57
CA PRO A 15 -4.74 23.97 19.43
C PRO A 15 -4.73 23.53 17.97
N ASN A 16 -3.54 23.45 17.36
CA ASN A 16 -3.38 22.73 16.10
C ASN A 16 -3.91 21.31 16.35
N LEU A 17 -5.16 21.06 15.98
CA LEU A 17 -5.72 19.74 15.95
C LEU A 17 -4.90 19.00 14.90
N VAL A 18 -3.95 18.18 15.37
CA VAL A 18 -3.32 17.17 14.54
C VAL A 18 -4.47 16.31 14.02
N ARG A 19 -4.91 16.59 12.80
CA ARG A 19 -5.87 15.80 12.08
C ARG A 19 -5.11 14.59 11.58
N ALA A 20 -5.53 13.40 12.00
CA ALA A 20 -5.11 12.18 11.33
C ALA A 20 -5.39 12.35 9.83
N GLN A 21 -4.45 11.91 8.99
CA GLN A 21 -4.62 12.01 7.56
C GLN A 21 -5.89 11.27 7.14
N GLU A 22 -6.71 11.90 6.29
CA GLU A 22 -7.89 11.25 5.73
C GLU A 22 -7.47 9.96 5.01
N PRO A 23 -8.25 8.87 5.12
CA PRO A 23 -7.92 7.61 4.46
C PRO A 23 -7.70 7.81 2.95
N THR A 24 -6.56 7.32 2.46
CA THR A 24 -6.13 7.41 1.06
C THR A 24 -6.15 6.02 0.41
N HIS A 25 -6.26 5.96 -0.92
CA HIS A 25 -6.27 4.71 -1.69
C HIS A 25 -4.88 4.18 -2.03
N GLY A 26 -3.85 4.99 -1.81
CA GLY A 26 -2.45 4.66 -2.07
C GLY A 26 -1.52 5.48 -1.20
N LEU A 27 -0.33 4.93 -0.96
CA LEU A 27 0.71 5.51 -0.11
C LEU A 27 2.02 5.54 -0.88
N SER A 28 2.72 6.68 -0.84
CA SER A 28 4.05 6.82 -1.42
C SER A 28 4.98 7.54 -0.46
N LEU A 29 6.25 7.16 -0.47
CA LEU A 29 7.29 7.83 0.33
C LEU A 29 7.70 9.20 -0.26
N PHE A 30 7.50 9.41 -1.57
CA PHE A 30 8.04 10.57 -2.29
C PHE A 30 7.01 11.63 -2.67
N GLY A 31 5.74 11.44 -2.31
CA GLY A 31 4.68 12.42 -2.61
C GLY A 31 3.32 11.78 -2.81
N ALA A 32 2.51 12.37 -3.69
CA ALA A 32 1.22 11.81 -4.06
C ALA A 32 1.40 10.63 -5.03
N PRO A 33 0.69 9.50 -4.85
CA PRO A 33 0.62 8.43 -5.84
C PRO A 33 0.10 8.94 -7.19
N ALA A 34 0.64 8.44 -8.31
CA ALA A 34 0.27 8.90 -9.65
C ALA A 34 -1.10 8.39 -10.12
N LEU A 35 -1.50 7.18 -9.69
CA LEU A 35 -2.79 6.60 -10.07
C LEU A 35 -3.90 7.15 -9.19
N GLY A 36 -4.97 7.66 -9.82
CA GLY A 36 -6.14 8.19 -9.11
C GLY A 36 -6.99 7.08 -8.48
N LYS A 37 -7.84 7.43 -7.49
CA LYS A 37 -8.65 6.49 -6.69
C LYS A 37 -9.44 5.44 -7.48
N ASN A 38 -9.83 5.74 -8.72
CA ASN A 38 -10.68 4.88 -9.54
C ASN A 38 -9.91 4.19 -10.69
N PHE A 39 -8.58 4.09 -10.61
CA PHE A 39 -7.82 3.36 -11.62
C PHE A 39 -8.26 1.89 -11.65
N ALA A 40 -8.45 1.33 -12.85
CA ALA A 40 -9.01 -0.02 -13.01
C ALA A 40 -7.94 -1.13 -12.98
N HIS A 41 -6.72 -0.80 -13.40
CA HIS A 41 -5.58 -1.71 -13.45
C HIS A 41 -4.28 -0.89 -13.53
N TYR A 42 -3.15 -1.49 -13.19
CA TYR A 42 -1.86 -0.85 -13.43
C TYR A 42 -1.60 -0.61 -14.94
N PRO A 43 -0.84 0.43 -15.31
CA PRO A 43 -0.55 0.76 -16.71
C PRO A 43 0.17 -0.36 -17.49
N TYR A 44 0.92 -1.21 -16.78
CA TYR A 44 1.67 -2.33 -17.36
C TYR A 44 0.89 -3.65 -17.45
N VAL A 45 -0.41 -3.64 -17.11
CA VAL A 45 -1.28 -4.82 -17.21
C VAL A 45 -1.98 -4.84 -18.56
N ASN A 46 -2.03 -6.01 -19.19
CA ASN A 46 -2.95 -6.29 -20.31
C ASN A 46 -4.33 -6.71 -19.75
N PRO A 47 -5.37 -5.84 -19.77
CA PRO A 47 -6.69 -6.18 -19.23
C PRO A 47 -7.41 -7.25 -20.06
N GLN A 48 -7.03 -7.47 -21.32
CA GLN A 48 -7.55 -8.54 -22.17
C GLN A 48 -6.70 -9.82 -22.13
N ALA A 49 -5.83 -9.99 -21.12
CA ALA A 49 -5.01 -11.19 -21.01
C ALA A 49 -5.89 -12.46 -20.98
N PRO A 50 -5.64 -13.45 -21.87
CA PRO A 50 -6.40 -14.69 -21.89
C PRO A 50 -6.26 -15.40 -20.54
N LYS A 51 -7.36 -15.98 -20.06
CA LYS A 51 -7.41 -16.70 -18.78
C LYS A 51 -7.34 -18.21 -19.01
N GLY A 52 -6.59 -18.90 -18.16
CA GLY A 52 -6.37 -20.35 -18.23
C GLY A 52 -5.01 -20.73 -18.80
N GLY A 53 -4.81 -22.04 -19.01
CA GLY A 53 -3.52 -22.63 -19.38
C GLY A 53 -2.70 -23.10 -18.18
N GLU A 54 -1.52 -23.68 -18.46
CA GLU A 54 -0.58 -24.13 -17.44
C GLU A 54 0.78 -23.47 -17.66
N LEU A 55 1.31 -22.83 -16.60
CA LEU A 55 2.66 -22.28 -16.58
C LEU A 55 3.58 -23.23 -15.81
N ARG A 56 4.67 -23.67 -16.44
CA ARG A 56 5.72 -24.49 -15.82
C ARG A 56 7.00 -23.69 -15.74
N VAL A 57 7.45 -23.37 -14.52
CA VAL A 57 8.66 -22.59 -14.25
C VAL A 57 9.67 -23.47 -13.52
N ALA A 58 10.95 -23.38 -13.90
CA ALA A 58 12.03 -24.06 -13.21
C ALA A 58 12.50 -23.22 -12.01
N ALA A 59 12.76 -23.87 -10.89
CA ALA A 59 13.41 -23.31 -9.70
C ALA A 59 14.81 -23.91 -9.57
N ILE A 60 15.78 -23.10 -9.12
CA ILE A 60 17.17 -23.57 -8.91
C ILE A 60 17.31 -24.07 -7.47
N GLY A 61 17.71 -25.34 -7.30
CA GLY A 61 17.92 -25.96 -5.99
C GLY A 61 16.81 -26.94 -5.59
N SER A 62 16.63 -27.14 -4.28
CA SER A 62 15.58 -27.98 -3.69
C SER A 62 14.98 -27.25 -2.47
N PHE A 63 13.81 -27.69 -2.01
CA PHE A 63 13.15 -27.19 -0.81
C PHE A 63 12.92 -28.32 0.20
N ASP A 64 12.81 -27.96 1.48
CA ASP A 64 12.41 -28.85 2.57
C ASP A 64 11.39 -28.21 3.54
N ASN A 65 10.97 -26.97 3.27
CA ASN A 65 10.03 -26.22 4.08
C ASN A 65 8.97 -25.52 3.20
N LEU A 66 7.71 -25.54 3.65
CA LEU A 66 6.59 -24.86 3.01
C LEU A 66 6.10 -23.62 3.79
N ASN A 67 6.81 -23.24 4.86
CA ASN A 67 6.55 -22.03 5.63
C ASN A 67 7.63 -20.97 5.33
N ASN A 68 7.25 -19.94 4.57
CA ASN A 68 8.15 -18.87 4.14
C ASN A 68 8.46 -17.81 5.23
N PHE A 69 7.98 -17.99 6.46
CA PHE A 69 8.14 -17.02 7.56
C PHE A 69 9.09 -17.50 8.66
N THR A 70 9.73 -18.66 8.49
CA THR A 70 10.69 -19.21 9.45
C THR A 70 12.12 -19.12 8.93
N ILE A 71 13.08 -18.97 9.83
CA ILE A 71 14.52 -18.92 9.48
C ILE A 71 15.07 -20.33 9.11
N LYS A 72 14.40 -21.41 9.54
CA LYS A 72 14.90 -22.78 9.40
C LYS A 72 14.44 -23.42 8.09
N GLY A 73 15.35 -24.13 7.42
CA GLY A 73 15.06 -24.86 6.19
C GLY A 73 15.11 -23.98 4.95
N SER A 74 14.91 -24.59 3.79
CA SER A 74 14.85 -23.93 2.48
C SER A 74 13.41 -23.89 2.00
N ALA A 75 12.84 -22.69 1.93
CA ALA A 75 11.47 -22.46 1.48
C ALA A 75 11.32 -22.78 -0.02
N ALA A 76 10.17 -23.33 -0.40
CA ALA A 76 9.84 -23.54 -1.80
C ALA A 76 9.68 -22.21 -2.55
N GLU A 77 10.15 -22.14 -3.80
CA GLU A 77 9.95 -20.98 -4.66
C GLU A 77 8.46 -20.83 -5.02
N GLY A 78 7.99 -19.58 -5.14
CA GLY A 78 6.59 -19.29 -5.46
C GLY A 78 5.62 -19.29 -4.27
N LEU A 79 6.07 -19.61 -3.04
CA LEU A 79 5.24 -19.50 -1.83
C LEU A 79 4.68 -18.10 -1.58
N GLY A 80 5.27 -17.04 -2.16
CA GLY A 80 4.71 -15.69 -2.11
C GLY A 80 3.35 -15.54 -2.81
N MET A 81 3.00 -16.45 -3.73
CA MET A 81 1.74 -16.36 -4.50
C MET A 81 0.50 -16.85 -3.73
N ILE A 82 0.68 -17.46 -2.55
CA ILE A 82 -0.42 -17.98 -1.72
C ILE A 82 -0.73 -17.09 -0.51
N TYR A 83 -0.03 -15.96 -0.36
CA TYR A 83 -0.22 -14.99 0.70
C TYR A 83 -0.40 -13.60 0.11
N ASP A 84 -1.31 -12.82 0.70
CA ASP A 84 -1.55 -11.43 0.31
C ASP A 84 -0.99 -10.45 1.37
N THR A 85 -0.54 -9.29 0.90
CA THR A 85 -0.19 -8.13 1.73
C THR A 85 -1.39 -7.21 1.92
N LEU A 86 -1.29 -6.24 2.83
CA LEU A 86 -2.34 -5.21 2.96
C LEU A 86 -2.43 -4.33 1.71
N MET A 87 -1.27 -3.98 1.13
CA MET A 87 -1.14 -3.13 -0.05
C MET A 87 -0.15 -3.77 -1.03
N ASP A 88 -0.39 -3.57 -2.32
CA ASP A 88 0.45 -4.03 -3.41
C ASP A 88 1.33 -2.90 -3.93
N THR A 89 2.59 -3.19 -4.29
CA THR A 89 3.57 -2.18 -4.70
C THR A 89 3.56 -1.99 -6.21
N SER A 90 3.45 -0.75 -6.66
CA SER A 90 3.52 -0.41 -8.08
C SER A 90 4.95 -0.61 -8.62
N LEU A 91 5.08 -1.34 -9.74
CA LEU A 91 6.35 -1.55 -10.41
C LEU A 91 6.82 -0.33 -11.24
N ASP A 92 5.91 0.60 -11.52
CA ASP A 92 6.16 1.77 -12.39
C ASP A 92 6.38 3.06 -11.56
N GLU A 93 6.27 2.98 -10.24
CA GLU A 93 6.39 4.12 -9.33
C GLU A 93 7.36 3.83 -8.18
N PRO A 94 8.24 4.77 -7.80
CA PRO A 94 9.17 4.56 -6.70
C PRO A 94 8.42 4.53 -5.35
N SER A 95 8.62 3.45 -4.58
CA SER A 95 8.11 3.28 -3.21
C SER A 95 6.62 3.65 -3.04
N THR A 96 5.80 3.27 -4.02
CA THR A 96 4.36 3.57 -4.03
C THR A 96 3.55 2.29 -4.01
N ALA A 97 2.54 2.24 -3.15
CA ALA A 97 1.67 1.08 -2.99
C ALA A 97 0.19 1.49 -3.02
N TYR A 98 -0.65 0.60 -3.55
CA TYR A 98 -2.12 0.75 -3.61
C TYR A 98 -2.80 -0.38 -2.86
N GLY A 99 -4.07 -0.20 -2.49
CA GLY A 99 -4.83 -1.20 -1.73
C GLY A 99 -4.84 -2.59 -2.37
N LEU A 100 -4.62 -3.63 -1.55
CA LEU A 100 -4.79 -5.04 -1.91
C LEU A 100 -5.87 -5.66 -1.00
N ILE A 101 -5.51 -6.16 0.18
CA ILE A 101 -6.49 -6.53 1.21
C ILE A 101 -7.10 -5.28 1.85
N ALA A 102 -6.28 -4.23 2.06
CA ALA A 102 -6.73 -2.98 2.64
C ALA A 102 -7.38 -2.09 1.58
N GLU A 103 -8.61 -1.64 1.84
CA GLU A 103 -9.31 -0.70 0.97
C GLU A 103 -8.71 0.71 1.05
N THR A 104 -8.24 1.11 2.23
CA THR A 104 -7.66 2.44 2.48
C THR A 104 -6.53 2.40 3.50
N VAL A 105 -5.66 3.41 3.45
CA VAL A 105 -4.56 3.60 4.40
C VAL A 105 -4.51 5.03 4.91
N SER A 106 -4.21 5.18 6.20
CA SER A 106 -3.94 6.44 6.88
C SER A 106 -2.77 6.25 7.84
N HIS A 107 -1.91 7.24 7.97
CA HIS A 107 -0.86 7.29 8.99
C HIS A 107 -1.01 8.55 9.86
N PRO A 108 -0.40 8.56 11.07
CA PRO A 108 -0.42 9.71 11.96
C PRO A 108 0.13 11.00 11.33
#